data_AF-A0A1Q5TCN5-F1
#
_entry.id   AF-A0A1Q5TCN5-F1
#
_cell.length_a   1.000
_cell.length_b   1.000
_cell.length_c   1.000
_cell.angle_alpha   90.00
_cell.angle_beta   90.00
_cell.angle_gamma   90.00
#
_symmetry.space_group_name_H-M   'P 1'
#
loop_
_entity.id
_entity.type
_entity.pdbx_description
1 polymer ?
#
loop_
_entity_poly.entity_id
_entity_poly.type
_entity_poly.pdbx_seq_one_letter_code
_entity_poly.pdbx_strand_id
1 'polypeptide(L)'
;MKFSDLEVTDSIAAWLAKGEVLLYKHVWRFPNSKVWLLFKQSALIPRSENGDFQRPGAQFRDAVSPDPDGRFPAESGRYHLYVSYACPWAHRTLIVRKLKGLENIVGVTVVHPHMSLVEGWRFYNSGEGAAEEGCVPDPLHPGVKRLKELYLKADPGYSGRFSVPVLWDKTNGTIVNNESSEIIRILNSAFNHLLPPETQKIDIYPPRLQFQIDSVNLQIYENINNGV
;
A
#
# COMPACT_ATOMS: atom_id res chain seq x y z
N MET A 1 33.79 6.18 -34.64
CA MET A 1 34.52 6.88 -33.57
C MET A 1 33.87 6.48 -32.25
N LYS A 2 34.66 5.95 -31.30
CA LYS A 2 34.19 5.37 -30.03
C LYS A 2 33.66 6.48 -29.11
N PHE A 3 32.53 6.25 -28.44
CA PHE A 3 32.08 7.05 -27.30
C PHE A 3 32.65 6.42 -26.03
N SER A 4 33.89 6.73 -25.72
CA SER A 4 34.44 6.67 -24.37
C SER A 4 34.80 8.10 -23.98
N ASP A 5 34.64 8.41 -22.69
CA ASP A 5 35.14 9.62 -22.03
C ASP A 5 34.20 10.84 -22.05
N LEU A 6 33.16 10.75 -21.21
CA LEU A 6 32.59 11.91 -20.53
C LEU A 6 32.52 11.56 -19.04
N GLU A 7 33.56 11.97 -18.32
CA GLU A 7 33.62 11.95 -16.86
C GLU A 7 32.44 12.73 -16.29
N VAL A 8 31.55 12.02 -15.60
CA VAL A 8 30.43 12.60 -14.85
C VAL A 8 30.92 12.85 -13.44
N THR A 9 31.64 13.96 -13.22
CA THR A 9 31.88 14.47 -11.87
C THR A 9 31.86 16.01 -11.88
N ASP A 10 31.18 16.56 -10.88
CA ASP A 10 31.21 17.97 -10.41
C ASP A 10 30.38 19.04 -11.13
N SER A 11 29.86 18.82 -12.35
CA SER A 11 29.05 19.85 -13.04
C SER A 11 27.56 19.92 -12.61
N ILE A 12 26.97 18.80 -12.19
CA ILE A 12 25.51 18.73 -11.91
C ILE A 12 25.13 19.40 -10.57
N ALA A 13 26.00 19.30 -9.56
CA ALA A 13 25.76 19.94 -8.26
C ALA A 13 25.86 21.47 -8.34
N ALA A 14 26.76 22.00 -9.16
CA ALA A 14 26.90 23.44 -9.38
C ALA A 14 25.73 24.05 -10.17
N TRP A 15 25.06 23.25 -11.00
CA TRP A 15 23.91 23.70 -11.80
C TRP A 15 22.61 23.79 -10.97
N LEU A 16 22.42 22.88 -10.01
CA LEU A 16 21.25 22.90 -9.11
C LEU A 16 21.31 24.04 -8.07
N ALA A 17 22.49 24.57 -7.77
CA ALA A 17 22.67 25.63 -6.78
C ALA A 17 22.32 27.05 -7.28
N LYS A 18 22.09 27.25 -8.58
CA LYS A 18 21.94 28.59 -9.18
C LYS A 18 20.52 29.07 -9.46
N GLY A 19 19.48 28.36 -9.03
CA GLY A 19 18.15 28.96 -8.80
C GLY A 19 17.53 29.75 -9.97
N GLU A 20 17.83 29.44 -11.24
CA GLU A 20 17.18 30.08 -12.38
C GLU A 20 15.97 29.26 -12.86
N VAL A 21 14.86 29.50 -12.20
CA VAL A 21 13.51 29.14 -12.63
C VAL A 21 13.19 29.96 -13.88
N LEU A 22 13.47 29.49 -15.11
CA LEU A 22 12.84 30.03 -16.33
C LEU A 22 13.00 29.22 -17.64
N LEU A 23 13.59 28.02 -17.65
CA LEU A 23 13.70 27.15 -18.85
C LEU A 23 12.77 25.93 -18.83
N TYR A 24 11.60 26.06 -18.19
CA TYR A 24 10.70 24.94 -17.88
C TYR A 24 9.76 24.46 -19.00
N LYS A 25 9.83 24.97 -20.23
CA LYS A 25 8.78 24.67 -21.25
C LYS A 25 9.15 23.73 -22.40
N HIS A 26 10.42 23.49 -22.75
CA HIS A 26 10.69 22.85 -24.06
C HIS A 26 11.71 21.72 -24.14
N VAL A 27 12.21 21.19 -23.02
CA VAL A 27 13.09 20.02 -23.06
C VAL A 27 12.54 18.96 -22.11
N TRP A 28 12.47 17.71 -22.56
CA TRP A 28 12.06 16.50 -21.82
C TRP A 28 10.59 16.02 -21.96
N ARG A 29 10.14 15.84 -23.20
CA ARG A 29 9.14 14.80 -23.54
C ARG A 29 9.86 13.54 -24.01
N PHE A 30 10.41 12.78 -23.07
CA PHE A 30 10.83 11.40 -23.32
C PHE A 30 10.11 10.48 -22.32
N PRO A 31 8.93 9.93 -22.67
CA PRO A 31 8.09 9.17 -21.75
C PRO A 31 8.73 7.88 -21.19
N ASN A 32 9.92 7.50 -21.68
CA ASN A 32 10.63 6.27 -21.31
C ASN A 32 12.00 6.50 -20.64
N SER A 33 12.37 7.74 -20.29
CA SER A 33 13.65 7.96 -19.59
C SER A 33 13.50 7.68 -18.08
N LYS A 34 14.51 7.03 -17.48
CA LYS A 34 14.59 6.83 -16.01
C LYS A 34 14.45 8.15 -15.26
N VAL A 35 14.91 9.26 -15.86
CA VAL A 35 14.78 10.63 -15.35
C VAL A 35 13.31 11.07 -15.32
N TRP A 36 12.52 10.80 -16.37
CA TRP A 36 11.10 11.13 -16.40
C TRP A 36 10.29 10.34 -15.35
N LEU A 37 10.64 9.07 -15.14
CA LEU A 37 10.08 8.23 -14.06
C LEU A 37 10.45 8.75 -12.65
N LEU A 38 11.70 9.18 -12.45
CA LEU A 38 12.15 9.82 -11.21
C LEU A 38 11.43 11.16 -10.96
N PHE A 39 11.21 11.98 -12.00
CA PHE A 39 10.46 13.24 -11.91
C PHE A 39 8.96 13.01 -11.63
N LYS A 40 8.35 12.00 -12.25
CA LYS A 40 6.97 11.60 -11.94
C LYS A 40 6.84 11.18 -10.47
N GLN A 41 7.93 10.72 -9.86
CA GLN A 41 7.97 10.23 -8.49
C GLN A 41 8.42 11.24 -7.43
N SER A 42 9.23 12.25 -7.80
CA SER A 42 9.31 13.47 -6.99
C SER A 42 7.95 14.18 -6.92
N ALA A 43 7.08 13.98 -7.92
CA ALA A 43 5.66 14.33 -7.85
C ALA A 43 4.78 13.29 -7.08
N LEU A 44 5.31 12.10 -6.72
CA LEU A 44 4.64 11.10 -5.86
C LEU A 44 4.94 11.28 -4.36
N ILE A 45 5.79 12.25 -4.01
CA ILE A 45 5.91 12.81 -2.67
C ILE A 45 5.31 14.22 -2.80
N PRO A 46 3.97 14.36 -2.78
CA PRO A 46 3.36 15.66 -2.95
C PRO A 46 3.89 16.56 -1.85
N ARG A 47 4.30 17.77 -2.22
CA ARG A 47 4.71 18.78 -1.26
C ARG A 47 3.76 19.95 -1.36
N SER A 48 3.45 20.56 -0.22
CA SER A 48 2.78 21.86 -0.18
C SER A 48 3.70 22.91 -0.82
N GLU A 49 3.16 24.10 -1.13
CA GLU A 49 3.96 25.24 -1.58
C GLU A 49 5.07 25.61 -0.58
N ASN A 50 4.86 25.29 0.70
CA ASN A 50 5.81 25.53 1.80
C ASN A 50 6.83 24.39 1.96
N GLY A 51 6.74 23.32 1.15
CA GLY A 51 7.67 22.19 1.16
C GLY A 51 7.24 21.02 2.05
N ASP A 52 6.11 21.12 2.74
CA ASP A 52 5.60 20.06 3.64
C ASP A 52 5.19 18.84 2.85
N PHE A 53 5.55 17.64 3.33
CA PHE A 53 5.04 16.41 2.72
C PHE A 53 3.53 16.28 2.93
N GLN A 54 2.79 16.12 1.83
CA GLN A 54 1.37 15.82 1.83
C GLN A 54 1.15 14.37 1.39
N ARG A 55 0.58 13.55 2.27
CA ARG A 55 0.25 12.16 1.93
C ARG A 55 -1.05 12.12 1.13
N PRO A 56 -1.06 11.59 -0.12
CA PRO A 56 -2.31 11.35 -0.83
C PRO A 56 -3.19 10.35 -0.08
N GLY A 57 -4.50 10.59 -0.05
CA GLY A 57 -5.46 9.66 0.52
C GLY A 57 -5.59 8.35 -0.27
N ALA A 58 -5.94 7.28 0.42
CA ALA A 58 -6.35 6.01 -0.18
C ALA A 58 -7.66 6.18 -0.98
N GLN A 59 -7.73 5.55 -2.16
CA GLN A 59 -8.85 5.70 -3.11
C GLN A 59 -9.83 4.51 -3.09
N PHE A 60 -9.37 3.30 -2.72
CA PHE A 60 -10.26 2.15 -2.53
C PHE A 60 -10.73 2.13 -1.08
N ARG A 61 -12.03 2.40 -0.87
CA ARG A 61 -12.64 2.66 0.44
C ARG A 61 -13.94 1.88 0.66
N ASP A 62 -14.17 0.82 -0.11
CA ASP A 62 -15.29 -0.09 0.13
C ASP A 62 -15.04 -0.90 1.43
N ALA A 63 -16.08 -1.54 1.96
CA ALA A 63 -16.01 -2.32 3.18
C ALA A 63 -16.58 -3.73 3.00
N VAL A 64 -16.04 -4.69 3.75
CA VAL A 64 -16.67 -6.01 3.88
C VAL A 64 -17.84 -5.89 4.86
N SER A 65 -18.99 -6.40 4.44
CA SER A 65 -20.24 -6.37 5.18
C SER A 65 -20.52 -7.72 5.84
N PRO A 66 -21.08 -7.77 7.06
CA PRO A 66 -21.64 -9.00 7.61
C PRO A 66 -22.95 -9.42 6.91
N ASP A 67 -23.57 -8.53 6.14
CA ASP A 67 -24.75 -8.83 5.33
C ASP A 67 -24.37 -9.76 4.16
N PRO A 68 -24.96 -10.98 4.06
CA PRO A 68 -24.68 -11.91 2.98
C PRO A 68 -25.07 -11.37 1.59
N ASP A 69 -26.03 -10.43 1.52
CA ASP A 69 -26.49 -9.80 0.28
C ASP A 69 -25.69 -8.54 -0.07
N GLY A 70 -24.73 -8.16 0.78
CA GLY A 70 -23.84 -7.03 0.53
C GLY A 70 -22.95 -7.26 -0.70
N ARG A 71 -22.41 -6.16 -1.27
CA ARG A 71 -21.47 -6.24 -2.41
C ARG A 71 -20.21 -7.06 -2.09
N PHE A 72 -19.74 -6.94 -0.84
CA PHE A 72 -18.59 -7.64 -0.29
C PHE A 72 -19.01 -8.34 1.02
N PRO A 73 -19.72 -9.47 0.97
CA PRO A 73 -20.16 -10.19 2.17
C PRO A 73 -18.98 -10.90 2.84
N ALA A 74 -18.97 -10.97 4.16
CA ALA A 74 -17.91 -11.58 4.95
C ALA A 74 -17.97 -13.12 4.86
N GLU A 75 -17.18 -13.67 3.93
CA GLU A 75 -17.09 -15.10 3.61
C GLU A 75 -15.69 -15.66 3.87
N SER A 76 -15.63 -16.86 4.44
CA SER A 76 -14.36 -17.55 4.68
C SER A 76 -13.65 -17.87 3.37
N GLY A 77 -12.37 -17.53 3.29
CA GLY A 77 -11.56 -17.82 2.12
C GLY A 77 -11.87 -16.96 0.90
N ARG A 78 -12.71 -15.92 0.98
CA ARG A 78 -12.96 -15.00 -0.14
C ARG A 78 -11.91 -13.89 -0.25
N TYR A 79 -11.45 -13.38 0.88
CA TYR A 79 -10.59 -12.20 0.93
C TYR A 79 -9.11 -12.55 1.08
N HIS A 80 -8.26 -11.68 0.56
CA HIS A 80 -6.81 -11.82 0.63
C HIS A 80 -6.14 -10.49 0.94
N LEU A 81 -5.14 -10.50 1.80
CA LEU A 81 -4.36 -9.32 2.18
C LEU A 81 -2.99 -9.35 1.50
N TYR A 82 -2.69 -8.31 0.73
CA TYR A 82 -1.33 -8.05 0.25
C TYR A 82 -0.65 -7.04 1.17
N VAL A 83 0.49 -7.41 1.74
CA VAL A 83 1.16 -6.67 2.83
C VAL A 83 2.67 -6.65 2.62
N SER A 84 3.37 -5.80 3.38
CA SER A 84 4.82 -5.91 3.58
C SER A 84 5.11 -5.88 5.07
N TYR A 85 5.97 -6.77 5.57
CA TYR A 85 6.44 -6.72 6.96
C TYR A 85 7.25 -5.44 7.27
N ALA A 86 7.82 -4.80 6.26
CA ALA A 86 8.54 -3.53 6.42
C ALA A 86 7.62 -2.31 6.56
N CYS A 87 6.31 -2.44 6.30
CA CYS A 87 5.39 -1.31 6.26
C CYS A 87 4.56 -1.22 7.55
N PRO A 88 4.64 -0.13 8.34
CA PRO A 88 3.89 0.00 9.59
C PRO A 88 2.36 0.02 9.37
N TRP A 89 1.91 0.56 8.24
CA TRP A 89 0.49 0.59 7.89
C TRP A 89 -0.05 -0.81 7.63
N ALA A 90 0.70 -1.64 6.91
CA ALA A 90 0.33 -3.04 6.66
C ALA A 90 0.51 -3.92 7.91
N HIS A 91 1.47 -3.59 8.77
CA HIS A 91 1.68 -4.32 10.01
C HIS A 91 0.45 -4.23 10.94
N ARG A 92 -0.27 -3.09 10.95
CA ARG A 92 -1.55 -2.97 11.69
C ARG A 92 -2.55 -4.05 11.31
N THR A 93 -2.71 -4.32 10.00
CA THR A 93 -3.68 -5.31 9.52
C THR A 93 -3.25 -6.73 9.89
N LEU A 94 -1.95 -7.01 9.88
CA LEU A 94 -1.39 -8.28 10.32
C LEU A 94 -1.63 -8.55 11.81
N ILE A 95 -1.40 -7.55 12.66
CA ILE A 95 -1.65 -7.62 14.10
C ILE A 95 -3.13 -7.95 14.35
N VAL A 96 -4.04 -7.20 13.73
CA VAL A 96 -5.49 -7.41 13.94
C VAL A 96 -5.96 -8.75 13.38
N ARG A 97 -5.43 -9.17 12.22
CA ARG A 97 -5.69 -10.51 11.67
C ARG A 97 -5.34 -11.61 12.68
N LYS A 98 -4.17 -11.51 13.32
CA LYS A 98 -3.72 -12.46 14.36
C LYS A 98 -4.57 -12.37 15.62
N LEU A 99 -4.82 -11.16 16.13
CA LEU A 99 -5.65 -10.95 17.33
C LEU A 99 -7.06 -11.51 17.19
N LYS A 100 -7.66 -11.39 16.00
CA LYS A 100 -9.01 -11.87 15.70
C LYS A 100 -9.07 -13.35 15.28
N GLY A 101 -7.93 -14.04 15.16
CA GLY A 101 -7.90 -15.45 14.74
C GLY A 101 -8.36 -15.66 13.29
N LEU A 102 -8.09 -14.69 12.40
CA LEU A 102 -8.59 -14.67 11.02
C LEU A 102 -7.70 -15.43 10.03
N GLU A 103 -6.71 -16.19 10.49
CA GLU A 103 -5.69 -16.73 9.61
C GLU A 103 -6.20 -17.70 8.56
N ASN A 104 -7.22 -18.48 8.93
CA ASN A 104 -7.87 -19.44 8.04
C ASN A 104 -9.02 -18.82 7.21
N ILE A 105 -9.36 -17.55 7.47
CA ILE A 105 -10.49 -16.84 6.83
C ILE A 105 -9.96 -15.86 5.78
N VAL A 106 -8.91 -15.10 6.11
CA VAL A 106 -8.30 -14.10 5.23
C VAL A 106 -6.87 -14.52 4.92
N GLY A 107 -6.61 -14.83 3.64
CA GLY A 107 -5.29 -15.19 3.16
C GLY A 107 -4.32 -14.01 3.20
N VAL A 108 -3.01 -14.28 3.16
CA VAL A 108 -1.97 -13.24 3.16
C VAL A 108 -0.90 -13.57 2.11
N THR A 109 -0.46 -12.55 1.38
CA THR A 109 0.78 -12.59 0.61
C THR A 109 1.63 -11.38 0.97
N VAL A 110 2.90 -11.65 1.24
CA VAL A 110 3.88 -10.67 1.66
C VAL A 110 4.74 -10.29 0.45
N VAL A 111 4.72 -9.01 0.09
CA VAL A 111 5.59 -8.46 -0.95
C VAL A 111 7.02 -8.38 -0.45
N HIS A 112 7.98 -8.45 -1.37
CA HIS A 112 9.39 -8.37 -1.07
C HIS A 112 9.75 -7.06 -0.33
N PRO A 113 10.58 -7.10 0.73
CA PRO A 113 10.88 -5.92 1.56
C PRO A 113 11.64 -4.82 0.81
N HIS A 114 12.49 -5.20 -0.14
CA HIS A 114 13.14 -4.25 -1.03
C HIS A 114 12.13 -3.71 -2.07
N MET A 115 11.59 -2.52 -1.79
CA MET A 115 10.75 -1.77 -2.70
C MET A 115 11.61 -0.95 -3.67
N SER A 116 11.45 -1.18 -4.97
CA SER A 116 12.01 -0.27 -5.97
C SER A 116 11.32 1.07 -5.82
N LEU A 117 12.07 2.17 -5.72
CA LEU A 117 11.47 3.51 -5.73
C LEU A 117 10.62 3.63 -7.01
N VAL A 118 11.23 3.43 -8.18
CA VAL A 118 10.58 3.65 -9.48
C VAL A 118 9.40 2.71 -9.74
N GLU A 119 9.56 1.43 -9.42
CA GLU A 119 8.61 0.41 -9.86
C GLU A 119 7.72 -0.14 -8.74
N GLY A 120 7.90 0.34 -7.51
CA GLY A 120 7.11 -0.02 -6.34
C GLY A 120 7.35 -1.44 -5.81
N TRP A 121 6.37 -1.91 -5.04
CA TRP A 121 6.38 -3.23 -4.42
C TRP A 121 6.35 -4.35 -5.46
N ARG A 122 7.15 -5.39 -5.22
CA ARG A 122 7.21 -6.61 -6.04
C ARG A 122 6.94 -7.85 -5.22
N PHE A 123 6.45 -8.90 -5.87
CA PHE A 123 6.36 -10.23 -5.28
C PHE A 123 7.71 -10.94 -5.29
N TYR A 124 7.82 -12.02 -4.52
CA TYR A 124 8.96 -12.93 -4.59
C TYR A 124 8.94 -13.70 -5.92
N ASN A 125 10.12 -14.04 -6.43
CA ASN A 125 10.24 -14.89 -7.62
C ASN A 125 10.35 -16.37 -7.23
N SER A 126 9.91 -17.26 -8.14
CA SER A 126 10.15 -18.71 -7.99
C SER A 126 11.66 -18.98 -7.97
N GLY A 127 12.20 -19.37 -6.81
CA GLY A 127 13.63 -19.61 -6.59
C GLY A 127 14.33 -18.54 -5.74
N GLU A 128 13.66 -17.44 -5.40
CA GLU A 128 14.13 -16.59 -4.29
C GLU A 128 13.91 -17.35 -2.97
N GLY A 129 14.97 -17.47 -2.16
CA GLY A 129 14.91 -18.11 -0.85
C GLY A 129 14.11 -17.27 0.13
N ALA A 130 12.79 -17.41 0.10
CA ALA A 130 11.92 -16.79 1.07
C ALA A 130 11.86 -17.66 2.34
N ALA A 131 12.34 -17.11 3.45
CA ALA A 131 12.44 -17.81 4.73
C ALA A 131 11.18 -17.69 5.61
N GLU A 132 10.20 -16.87 5.20
CA GLU A 132 9.06 -16.48 6.03
C GLU A 132 7.70 -16.76 5.38
N GLU A 133 6.68 -16.98 6.21
CA GLU A 133 5.32 -17.27 5.78
C GLU A 133 4.75 -16.14 4.92
N GLY A 134 4.15 -16.50 3.78
CA GLY A 134 3.52 -15.57 2.85
C GLY A 134 4.47 -14.85 1.90
N CYS A 135 5.79 -14.98 2.07
CA CYS A 135 6.81 -14.44 1.17
C CYS A 135 6.94 -15.32 -0.09
N VAL A 136 5.92 -15.37 -0.91
CA VAL A 136 5.85 -16.24 -2.10
C VAL A 136 5.53 -15.41 -3.36
N PRO A 137 5.74 -15.97 -4.57
CA PRO A 137 5.08 -15.43 -5.76
C PRO A 137 3.57 -15.27 -5.51
N ASP A 138 2.92 -14.29 -6.13
CA ASP A 138 1.48 -14.08 -5.93
C ASP A 138 0.70 -15.37 -6.26
N PRO A 139 0.08 -16.03 -5.26
CA PRO A 139 -0.58 -17.32 -5.48
C PRO A 139 -1.91 -17.16 -6.23
N LEU A 140 -2.47 -15.94 -6.27
CA LEU A 140 -3.77 -15.67 -6.88
C LEU A 140 -3.66 -15.26 -8.35
N HIS A 141 -2.52 -14.66 -8.74
CA HIS A 141 -2.33 -14.13 -10.09
C HIS A 141 -0.99 -14.59 -10.66
N PRO A 142 -0.95 -15.79 -11.28
CA PRO A 142 0.25 -16.29 -11.94
C PRO A 142 0.81 -15.28 -12.94
N GLY A 143 2.10 -14.98 -12.83
CA GLY A 143 2.80 -14.06 -13.73
C GLY A 143 2.76 -12.59 -13.30
N VAL A 144 1.93 -12.20 -12.34
CA VAL A 144 1.98 -10.86 -11.75
C VAL A 144 3.27 -10.74 -10.93
N LYS A 145 4.06 -9.70 -11.21
CA LYS A 145 5.37 -9.48 -10.56
C LYS A 145 5.33 -8.33 -9.58
N ARG A 146 4.40 -7.40 -9.74
CA ARG A 146 4.34 -6.15 -8.98
C ARG A 146 2.93 -5.83 -8.52
N LEU A 147 2.85 -5.20 -7.34
CA LEU A 147 1.59 -4.81 -6.74
C LEU A 147 0.80 -3.84 -7.63
N LYS A 148 1.49 -2.96 -8.37
CA LYS A 148 0.85 -2.01 -9.30
C LYS A 148 -0.04 -2.70 -10.34
N GLU A 149 0.29 -3.93 -10.73
CA GLU A 149 -0.48 -4.68 -11.72
C GLU A 149 -1.85 -5.08 -11.15
N LEU A 150 -1.96 -5.33 -9.84
CA LEU A 150 -3.24 -5.59 -9.17
C LEU A 150 -4.12 -4.34 -9.09
N TYR A 151 -3.52 -3.18 -8.81
CA TYR A 151 -4.24 -1.91 -8.85
C TYR A 151 -4.79 -1.60 -10.23
N LEU A 152 -3.97 -1.76 -11.27
CA LEU A 152 -4.40 -1.52 -12.66
C LEU A 152 -5.39 -2.58 -13.17
N LYS A 153 -5.37 -3.79 -12.58
CA LYS A 153 -6.39 -4.81 -12.82
C LYS A 153 -7.74 -4.43 -12.19
N ALA A 154 -7.73 -3.90 -10.96
CA ALA A 154 -8.94 -3.46 -10.27
C ALA A 154 -9.53 -2.19 -10.90
N ASP A 155 -8.68 -1.26 -11.33
CA ASP A 155 -9.06 -0.04 -12.03
C ASP A 155 -7.95 0.37 -13.04
N PRO A 156 -8.17 0.19 -14.36
CA PRO A 156 -7.21 0.60 -15.39
C PRO A 156 -6.90 2.10 -15.41
N GLY A 157 -7.81 2.92 -14.87
CA GLY A 157 -7.66 4.38 -14.75
C GLY A 157 -6.93 4.81 -13.47
N TYR A 158 -6.53 3.89 -12.60
CA TYR A 158 -5.95 4.22 -11.31
C TYR A 158 -4.68 5.06 -11.43
N SER A 159 -4.71 6.25 -10.85
CA SER A 159 -3.61 7.21 -10.87
C SER A 159 -2.98 7.47 -9.51
N GLY A 160 -3.44 6.78 -8.46
CA GLY A 160 -2.94 6.91 -7.09
C GLY A 160 -1.63 6.18 -6.83
N ARG A 161 -1.27 6.05 -5.55
CA ARG A 161 -0.08 5.28 -5.13
C ARG A 161 -0.40 3.78 -5.05
N PHE A 162 0.53 2.94 -5.48
CA PHE A 162 0.43 1.48 -5.35
C PHE A 162 0.93 1.04 -3.97
N SER A 163 0.12 1.27 -2.93
CA SER A 163 0.50 1.04 -1.53
C SER A 163 0.09 -0.33 -1.00
N VAL A 164 0.77 -0.76 0.08
CA VAL A 164 0.27 -1.78 1.00
C VAL A 164 -0.26 -1.09 2.28
N PRO A 165 -1.23 -1.67 3.01
CA PRO A 165 -1.92 -2.94 2.73
C PRO A 165 -2.94 -2.82 1.59
N VAL A 166 -3.31 -3.97 1.00
CA VAL A 166 -4.44 -4.10 0.06
C VAL A 166 -5.32 -5.25 0.52
N LEU A 167 -6.61 -4.97 0.75
CA LEU A 167 -7.64 -6.00 0.94
C LEU A 167 -8.28 -6.31 -0.40
N TRP A 168 -8.02 -7.50 -0.91
CA TRP A 168 -8.46 -7.99 -2.21
C TRP A 168 -9.66 -8.94 -2.08
N ASP A 169 -10.64 -8.77 -2.96
CA ASP A 169 -11.75 -9.72 -3.12
C ASP A 169 -11.44 -10.67 -4.28
N LYS A 170 -11.27 -11.97 -3.98
CA LYS A 170 -10.99 -12.99 -4.98
C LYS A 170 -12.18 -13.29 -5.90
N THR A 171 -13.40 -13.09 -5.42
CA THR A 171 -14.61 -13.38 -6.19
C THR A 171 -14.84 -12.32 -7.25
N ASN A 172 -14.80 -11.04 -6.86
CA ASN A 172 -14.99 -9.93 -7.78
C ASN A 172 -13.70 -9.53 -8.53
N GLY A 173 -12.54 -10.05 -8.10
CA GLY A 173 -11.25 -9.76 -8.73
C GLY A 173 -10.87 -8.28 -8.64
N THR A 174 -11.14 -7.64 -7.50
CA THR A 174 -10.92 -6.20 -7.29
C THR A 174 -10.40 -5.87 -5.90
N ILE A 175 -9.93 -4.64 -5.70
CA ILE A 175 -9.53 -4.12 -4.39
C ILE A 175 -10.78 -3.63 -3.67
N VAL A 176 -11.01 -4.15 -2.45
CA VAL A 176 -12.05 -3.66 -1.55
C VAL A 176 -11.57 -2.37 -0.88
N ASN A 177 -10.41 -2.44 -0.24
CA ASN A 177 -9.90 -1.34 0.57
C ASN A 177 -8.37 -1.30 0.58
N ASN A 178 -7.78 -0.10 0.54
CA ASN A 178 -6.34 0.10 0.70
C ASN A 178 -5.98 1.13 1.79
N GLU A 179 -6.92 1.44 2.69
CA GLU A 179 -6.75 2.27 3.87
C GLU A 179 -6.58 1.39 5.12
N SER A 180 -5.38 1.37 5.68
CA SER A 180 -5.05 0.50 6.82
C SER A 180 -5.95 0.71 8.05
N SER A 181 -6.36 1.95 8.31
CA SER A 181 -7.21 2.30 9.46
C SER A 181 -8.63 1.76 9.31
N GLU A 182 -9.16 1.65 8.10
CA GLU A 182 -10.47 1.06 7.83
C GLU A 182 -10.38 -0.47 7.78
N ILE A 183 -9.33 -1.01 7.15
CA ILE A 183 -9.12 -2.46 7.09
C ILE A 183 -9.09 -3.07 8.49
N ILE A 184 -8.43 -2.44 9.47
CA ILE A 184 -8.45 -2.97 10.84
C ILE A 184 -9.84 -2.94 11.48
N ARG A 185 -10.71 -1.98 11.13
CA ARG A 185 -12.11 -1.95 11.62
C ARG A 185 -12.96 -3.02 10.95
N ILE A 186 -12.74 -3.25 9.65
CA ILE A 186 -13.33 -4.35 8.90
C ILE A 186 -12.96 -5.69 9.55
N LEU A 187 -11.66 -5.95 9.74
CA LEU A 187 -11.18 -7.19 10.38
C LEU A 187 -11.66 -7.34 11.83
N ASN A 188 -11.84 -6.23 12.56
CA ASN A 188 -12.33 -6.26 13.94
C ASN A 188 -13.75 -6.85 14.07
N SER A 189 -14.63 -6.64 13.07
CA SER A 189 -16.07 -6.87 13.27
C SER A 189 -16.78 -7.61 12.13
N ALA A 190 -16.41 -7.41 10.87
CA ALA A 190 -17.17 -7.93 9.73
C ALA A 190 -17.26 -9.46 9.70
N PHE A 191 -16.25 -10.15 10.23
CA PHE A 191 -16.15 -11.61 10.24
C PHE A 191 -16.59 -12.26 11.56
N ASN A 192 -17.14 -11.49 12.51
CA ASN A 192 -17.42 -11.98 13.87
C ASN A 192 -18.33 -13.22 13.90
N HIS A 193 -19.26 -13.37 12.97
CA HIS A 193 -20.15 -14.53 12.85
C HIS A 193 -19.45 -15.81 12.39
N LEU A 194 -18.22 -15.71 11.88
CA LEU A 194 -17.39 -16.86 11.48
C LEU A 194 -16.37 -17.26 12.54
N LEU A 195 -16.26 -16.50 13.64
CA LEU A 195 -15.23 -16.67 14.65
C LEU A 195 -15.74 -17.43 15.88
N PRO A 196 -14.88 -18.18 16.58
CA PRO A 196 -15.22 -18.75 17.87
C PRO A 196 -15.45 -17.64 18.92
N PRO A 197 -16.26 -17.88 19.98
CA PRO A 197 -16.60 -16.89 21.00
C PRO A 197 -15.42 -16.11 21.59
N GLU A 198 -14.27 -16.77 21.70
CA GLU A 198 -13.04 -16.31 22.34
C GLU A 198 -12.37 -15.18 21.58
N THR A 199 -12.34 -15.26 20.24
CA THR A 199 -11.82 -14.20 19.38
C THR A 199 -12.93 -13.26 18.92
N GLN A 200 -14.18 -13.73 18.87
CA GLN A 200 -15.35 -12.90 18.58
C GLN A 200 -15.51 -11.77 19.60
N LYS A 201 -15.33 -12.06 20.90
CA LYS A 201 -15.45 -11.05 21.99
C LYS A 201 -14.35 -9.99 22.00
N ILE A 202 -13.26 -10.18 21.25
CA ILE A 202 -12.19 -9.20 21.13
C ILE A 202 -12.70 -8.06 20.24
N ASP A 203 -12.84 -6.88 20.84
CA ASP A 203 -13.21 -5.65 20.14
C ASP A 203 -12.14 -4.58 20.40
N ILE A 204 -11.37 -4.25 19.36
CA ILE A 204 -10.34 -3.19 19.41
C ILE A 204 -10.91 -1.79 19.22
N TYR A 205 -12.24 -1.66 19.09
CA TYR A 205 -12.94 -0.39 18.92
C TYR A 205 -14.32 -0.35 19.61
N PRO A 206 -14.39 -0.67 20.92
CA PRO A 206 -15.66 -0.79 21.61
C PRO A 206 -16.38 0.56 21.69
N PRO A 207 -17.71 0.60 21.51
CA PRO A 207 -18.49 1.85 21.46
C PRO A 207 -18.18 2.85 22.57
N ARG A 208 -18.00 2.36 23.81
CA ARG A 208 -17.73 3.20 24.99
C ARG A 208 -16.40 3.96 24.96
N LEU A 209 -15.44 3.53 24.13
CA LEU A 209 -14.10 4.12 24.05
C LEU A 209 -13.83 4.81 22.70
N GLN A 210 -14.75 4.76 21.73
CA GLN A 210 -14.50 5.23 20.36
C GLN A 210 -14.00 6.68 20.32
N PHE A 211 -14.69 7.58 21.03
CA PHE A 211 -14.28 8.99 21.12
C PHE A 211 -12.84 9.17 21.62
N GLN A 212 -12.46 8.45 22.67
CA GLN A 212 -11.11 8.52 23.23
C GLN A 212 -10.07 7.94 22.27
N ILE A 213 -10.39 6.80 21.65
CA ILE A 213 -9.53 6.14 20.66
C ILE A 213 -9.31 7.07 19.45
N ASP A 214 -10.35 7.71 18.94
CA ASP A 214 -10.26 8.58 17.77
C ASP A 214 -9.47 9.85 18.07
N SER A 215 -9.71 10.46 19.24
CA SER A 215 -8.95 11.63 19.69
C SER A 215 -7.45 11.32 19.81
N VAL A 216 -7.09 10.18 20.40
CA VAL A 216 -5.68 9.77 20.54
C VAL A 216 -5.07 9.40 19.20
N ASN A 217 -5.81 8.67 18.35
CA ASN A 217 -5.34 8.26 17.03
C ASN A 217 -5.05 9.46 16.13
N LEU A 218 -5.87 10.52 16.19
CA LEU A 218 -5.65 11.74 15.43
C LEU A 218 -4.32 12.39 15.82
N GLN A 219 -4.10 12.59 17.13
CA GLN A 219 -2.86 13.18 17.64
C GLN A 219 -1.62 12.35 17.29
N ILE A 220 -1.68 11.02 17.45
CA ILE A 220 -0.55 10.14 17.12
C ILE A 220 -0.33 10.07 15.60
N TYR A 221 -1.38 10.08 14.79
CA TYR A 221 -1.25 10.06 13.34
C TYR A 221 -0.51 11.28 12.83
N GLU A 222 -0.98 12.47 13.20
CA GLU A 222 -0.45 13.74 12.71
C GLU A 222 0.97 14.00 13.22
N ASN A 223 1.23 13.72 14.50
CA ASN A 223 2.48 14.15 15.14
C ASN A 223 3.57 13.07 15.21
N ILE A 224 3.21 11.79 15.02
CA ILE A 224 4.15 10.67 15.19
C ILE A 224 4.19 9.79 13.95
N ASN A 225 3.08 9.14 13.60
CA ASN A 225 3.08 8.13 12.53
C ASN A 225 3.38 8.70 11.15
N ASN A 226 2.90 9.92 10.87
CA ASN A 226 3.15 10.61 9.61
C ASN A 226 4.19 11.74 9.75
N GLY A 227 4.74 11.93 10.95
CA GLY A 227 5.78 12.92 11.22
C GLY A 227 7.20 12.44 10.90
N VAL A 228 7.44 11.12 10.88
CA VAL A 228 8.71 10.47 10.50
C VAL A 228 8.79 10.17 9.00
#